data_AF-A0A8T1YLY1-F1
#
_entry.id   AF-A0A8T1YLY1-F1
#
_cell.length_a   1.000
_cell.length_b   1.000
_cell.length_c   1.000
_cell.angle_alpha   90.00
_cell.angle_beta   90.00
_cell.angle_gamma   90.00
#
_symmetry.space_group_name_H-M   'P 1'
#
loop_
_entity.id
_entity.type
_entity.pdbx_description
1 polymer ?
#
loop_
_entity_poly.entity_id
_entity_poly.type
_entity_poly.pdbx_seq_one_letter_code
_entity_poly.pdbx_strand_id
1 'polypeptide(L)'
;MTAHNLCFNSAFVCNVHHQNTQHFPCNAISKTTSAHAVTVRRRSASYRPPLWDHQYLLSLENIYVKEAETAEKAKLLKEEVRKTLNEIEGSIEQLEMIDSLQRLGISYHYKHEIHDILKNIHDQRGKIEREAQDLHATSLEFFLLRQHGFDVSQDAFDVFISETGVFRKTLRSDIKGLLSLYEASYFSTDSEFKLKETRIYANKRLSEFVAESSKTICREDETYIFEMVKRALETPYHWSIRRLEARWYINVYEHKHEMNPLLLEFAAIDFNMLQANHQEELKLISSWWNSTGLMKQLDFVRDRITESYFWTIGIFYEPELKYCRMILTKIFMLIAIMDDIYDIYGTLEELEIFTNVVEKWDVNHVERLPNYMRICFLFLYNEINQIGYDVLRDKGLNVIPYLKQVWTDLFKTFLVEAKWYKTGHRPSFEEYMQNGVISSSVPTILLHLFSVLSDHISDQTLTDVSKNHSVVRSCATIFRLANDLATSTDEMARGDSPKSIQCYMYETRASEEEARGHMQSMISDSWDVINSDFKTAHTSSLPRGFVAAAANLNRVVQCIYQHGDGHGSPEKTKTVDYIQSLLFNPVPL
;
A
#
# COMPACT_ATOMS: atom_id res chain seq x y z
N MET A 1 4.83 -29.35 10.09
CA MET A 1 5.21 -30.72 9.67
C MET A 1 4.34 -31.14 8.50
N THR A 2 4.97 -31.79 7.51
CA THR A 2 4.44 -32.38 6.26
C THR A 2 3.71 -31.46 5.28
N ALA A 3 4.49 -30.88 4.36
CA ALA A 3 4.03 -30.21 3.15
C ALA A 3 3.83 -31.25 2.03
N HIS A 4 2.64 -31.26 1.42
CA HIS A 4 2.38 -32.00 0.18
C HIS A 4 2.54 -31.07 -1.02
N ASN A 5 3.60 -31.28 -1.79
CA ASN A 5 3.76 -30.75 -3.14
C ASN A 5 2.86 -31.53 -4.10
N LEU A 6 1.92 -30.87 -4.77
CA LEU A 6 1.19 -31.43 -5.91
C LEU A 6 1.32 -30.48 -7.11
N CYS A 7 2.01 -30.99 -8.12
CA CYS A 7 2.24 -30.39 -9.43
C CYS A 7 1.01 -30.67 -10.31
N PHE A 8 0.40 -29.64 -10.90
CA PHE A 8 -0.72 -29.80 -11.84
C PHE A 8 -0.24 -29.60 -13.27
N ASN A 9 -0.30 -30.66 -14.08
CA ASN A 9 -0.28 -30.62 -15.53
C ASN A 9 -1.62 -31.18 -16.02
N SER A 10 -2.47 -30.35 -16.63
CA SER A 10 -3.64 -30.80 -17.39
C SER A 10 -3.55 -30.26 -18.82
N ALA A 11 -3.08 -31.12 -19.72
CA ALA A 11 -3.16 -30.90 -21.16
C ALA A 11 -4.48 -31.50 -21.66
N PHE A 12 -5.45 -30.65 -22.05
CA PHE A 12 -6.61 -31.08 -22.82
C PHE A 12 -6.30 -30.95 -24.32
N VAL A 13 -6.17 -32.09 -25.00
CA VAL A 13 -6.05 -32.18 -26.46
C VAL A 13 -7.47 -32.27 -27.05
N CYS A 14 -7.87 -31.25 -27.81
CA CYS A 14 -9.13 -31.23 -28.55
C CYS A 14 -8.89 -31.69 -29.99
N ASN A 15 -9.43 -32.84 -30.37
CA ASN A 15 -9.41 -33.36 -31.74
C ASN A 15 -10.49 -32.66 -32.58
N VAL A 16 -10.07 -31.89 -33.59
CA VAL A 16 -10.98 -31.29 -34.59
C VAL A 16 -11.07 -32.22 -35.79
N HIS A 17 -12.27 -32.75 -36.07
CA HIS A 17 -12.60 -33.41 -37.33
C HIS A 17 -13.03 -32.37 -38.37
N HIS A 18 -12.26 -32.26 -39.45
CA HIS A 18 -12.63 -31.53 -40.66
C HIS A 18 -13.71 -32.30 -41.44
N GLN A 19 -14.90 -31.73 -41.57
CA GLN A 19 -15.86 -32.11 -42.61
C GLN A 19 -15.99 -30.97 -43.63
N ASN A 20 -15.64 -31.29 -44.87
CA ASN A 20 -15.79 -30.44 -46.04
C ASN A 20 -17.27 -30.28 -46.41
N THR A 21 -17.78 -29.05 -46.43
CA THR A 21 -19.05 -28.71 -47.08
C THR A 21 -18.80 -27.71 -48.22
N GLN A 22 -19.24 -28.11 -49.42
CA GLN A 22 -19.16 -27.33 -50.65
C GLN A 22 -20.16 -26.15 -50.59
N HIS A 23 -19.68 -24.94 -50.85
CA HIS A 23 -20.51 -23.74 -50.99
C HIS A 23 -20.96 -23.54 -52.44
N PHE A 24 -22.27 -23.42 -52.65
CA PHE A 24 -22.86 -22.85 -53.88
C PHE A 24 -23.08 -21.34 -53.69
N PRO A 25 -22.65 -20.46 -54.61
CA PRO A 25 -22.86 -19.02 -54.47
C PRO A 25 -24.26 -18.63 -54.98
N CYS A 26 -25.12 -18.17 -54.07
CA CYS A 26 -26.37 -17.50 -54.42
C CYS A 26 -26.16 -15.98 -54.36
N ASN A 27 -26.10 -15.32 -55.53
CA ASN A 27 -25.99 -13.88 -55.66
C ASN A 27 -27.37 -13.22 -55.42
N ALA A 28 -27.63 -12.81 -54.18
CA ALA A 28 -28.71 -11.87 -53.87
C ALA A 28 -28.10 -10.50 -53.53
N ILE A 29 -28.23 -9.56 -54.46
CA ILE A 29 -27.85 -8.15 -54.28
C ILE A 29 -28.87 -7.52 -53.32
N SER A 30 -28.55 -7.43 -52.03
CA SER A 30 -29.26 -6.53 -51.12
C SER A 30 -28.55 -5.17 -51.13
N LYS A 31 -29.28 -4.12 -51.53
CA LYS A 31 -28.83 -2.75 -51.36
C LYS A 31 -28.77 -2.45 -49.87
N THR A 32 -27.58 -2.53 -49.29
CA THR A 32 -27.33 -2.03 -47.94
C THR A 32 -27.28 -0.50 -48.01
N THR A 33 -28.34 0.15 -47.53
CA THR A 33 -28.32 1.58 -47.24
C THR A 33 -27.20 1.80 -46.21
N SER A 34 -26.15 2.53 -46.57
CA SER A 34 -25.05 2.82 -45.66
C SER A 34 -25.60 3.58 -44.44
N ALA A 35 -25.67 2.90 -43.29
CA ALA A 35 -25.81 3.58 -42.02
C ALA A 35 -24.66 4.58 -41.92
N HIS A 36 -24.97 5.87 -41.74
CA HIS A 36 -23.97 6.85 -41.37
C HIS A 36 -23.29 6.32 -40.10
N ALA A 37 -22.03 5.92 -40.21
CA ALA A 37 -21.22 5.58 -39.06
C ALA A 37 -21.12 6.85 -38.21
N VAL A 38 -21.90 6.91 -37.14
CA VAL A 38 -21.73 7.94 -36.11
C VAL A 38 -20.36 7.69 -35.52
N THR A 39 -19.38 8.51 -35.90
CA THR A 39 -18.04 8.44 -35.32
C THR A 39 -18.15 8.87 -33.85
N VAL A 40 -18.22 7.90 -32.94
CA VAL A 40 -18.20 8.17 -31.50
C VAL A 40 -16.82 8.73 -31.16
N ARG A 41 -16.77 10.02 -30.81
CA ARG A 41 -15.53 10.69 -30.41
C ARG A 41 -15.18 10.28 -28.97
N ARG A 42 -14.11 9.50 -28.81
CA ARG A 42 -13.60 9.07 -27.49
C ARG A 42 -12.45 9.96 -27.03
N ARG A 43 -12.36 10.18 -25.72
CA ARG A 43 -11.18 10.82 -25.10
C ARG A 43 -10.07 9.77 -24.95
N SER A 44 -8.85 10.25 -24.83
CA SER A 44 -7.68 9.45 -24.48
C SER A 44 -6.78 10.30 -23.60
N ALA A 45 -6.25 9.71 -22.52
CA ALA A 45 -5.27 10.35 -21.66
C ALA A 45 -3.84 10.27 -22.25
N SER A 46 -3.66 9.60 -23.40
CA SER A 46 -2.35 9.41 -24.05
C SER A 46 -1.32 8.78 -23.11
N TYR A 47 -1.72 7.72 -22.40
CA TYR A 47 -0.84 7.02 -21.47
C TYR A 47 0.42 6.48 -22.17
N ARG A 48 1.54 6.51 -21.45
CA ARG A 48 2.78 5.91 -21.90
C ARG A 48 2.77 4.38 -21.75
N PRO A 49 3.48 3.66 -22.64
CA PRO A 49 3.69 2.22 -22.50
C PRO A 49 4.40 1.87 -21.18
N PRO A 50 4.36 0.60 -20.73
CA PRO A 50 5.04 0.19 -19.51
C PRO A 50 6.56 0.42 -19.63
N LEU A 51 7.19 0.88 -18.55
CA LEU A 51 8.64 1.14 -18.52
C LEU A 51 9.46 -0.15 -18.55
N TRP A 52 8.89 -1.25 -18.06
CA TRP A 52 9.49 -2.57 -18.05
C TRP A 52 8.62 -3.51 -18.88
N ASP A 53 9.07 -3.82 -20.10
CA ASP A 53 8.32 -4.71 -20.98
C ASP A 53 8.41 -6.18 -20.52
N HIS A 54 7.49 -7.00 -21.04
CA HIS A 54 7.39 -8.41 -20.66
C HIS A 54 8.68 -9.21 -20.96
N GLN A 55 9.38 -8.94 -22.07
CA GLN A 55 10.58 -9.69 -22.43
C GLN A 55 11.75 -9.34 -21.49
N TYR A 56 11.87 -8.06 -21.13
CA TYR A 56 12.82 -7.60 -20.12
C TYR A 56 12.54 -8.25 -18.76
N LEU A 57 11.28 -8.28 -18.32
CA LEU A 57 10.94 -8.90 -17.03
C LEU A 57 11.28 -10.39 -17.00
N LEU A 58 11.09 -11.11 -18.11
CA LEU A 58 11.47 -12.53 -18.22
C LEU A 58 12.99 -12.76 -18.25
N SER A 59 13.77 -11.80 -18.75
CA SER A 59 15.23 -11.92 -18.85
C SER A 59 15.96 -11.61 -17.55
N LEU A 60 15.26 -11.15 -16.51
CA LEU A 60 15.87 -10.89 -15.21
C LEU A 60 16.57 -12.15 -14.68
N GLU A 61 17.87 -12.07 -14.42
CA GLU A 61 18.63 -13.11 -13.75
C GLU A 61 19.07 -12.60 -12.38
N ASN A 62 18.89 -13.42 -11.35
CA ASN A 62 19.36 -13.09 -10.01
C ASN A 62 20.08 -14.29 -9.41
N ILE A 63 21.37 -14.09 -9.13
CA ILE A 63 22.29 -15.11 -8.63
C ILE A 63 21.86 -15.66 -7.26
N TYR A 64 21.17 -14.84 -6.45
CA TYR A 64 20.74 -15.21 -5.10
C TYR A 64 19.55 -16.19 -5.08
N VAL A 65 18.90 -16.46 -6.23
CA VAL A 65 17.83 -17.47 -6.34
C VAL A 65 18.39 -18.90 -6.17
N LYS A 66 19.68 -19.12 -6.44
CA LYS A 66 20.27 -20.48 -6.61
C LYS A 66 21.56 -20.72 -5.83
N GLU A 67 22.00 -19.75 -5.01
CA GLU A 67 23.29 -19.82 -4.35
C GLU A 67 23.17 -20.50 -2.97
N ALA A 68 23.47 -21.81 -2.94
CA ALA A 68 23.38 -22.62 -1.73
C ALA A 68 24.27 -22.09 -0.59
N GLU A 69 25.44 -21.53 -0.93
CA GLU A 69 26.37 -20.96 0.05
C GLU A 69 25.79 -19.72 0.74
N THR A 70 25.22 -18.79 -0.02
CA THR A 70 24.56 -17.59 0.52
C THR A 70 23.34 -17.96 1.39
N ALA A 71 22.57 -18.97 0.98
CA ALA A 71 21.45 -19.45 1.79
C ALA A 71 21.90 -20.08 3.13
N GLU A 72 22.97 -20.87 3.14
CA GLU A 72 23.51 -21.44 4.38
C GLU A 72 24.10 -20.36 5.28
N LYS A 73 24.82 -19.38 4.70
CA LYS A 73 25.33 -18.22 5.42
C LYS A 73 24.22 -17.40 6.07
N ALA A 74 23.14 -17.10 5.34
CA ALA A 74 21.98 -16.39 5.87
C ALA A 74 21.35 -17.13 7.05
N LYS A 75 21.29 -18.46 6.98
CA LYS A 75 20.76 -19.31 8.06
C LYS A 75 21.63 -19.26 9.31
N LEU A 76 22.96 -19.30 9.17
CA LEU A 76 23.89 -19.16 10.30
C LEU A 76 23.75 -17.79 10.97
N LEU A 77 23.78 -16.71 10.19
CA LEU A 77 23.61 -15.35 10.69
C LEU A 77 22.25 -15.17 11.39
N LYS A 78 21.19 -15.76 10.85
CA LYS A 78 19.86 -15.75 11.49
C LYS A 78 19.87 -16.37 12.89
N GLU A 79 20.57 -17.49 13.08
CA GLU A 79 20.69 -18.12 14.41
C GLU A 79 21.56 -17.30 15.37
N GLU A 80 22.66 -16.72 14.89
CA GLU A 80 23.51 -15.86 15.70
C GLU A 80 22.77 -14.61 16.20
N VAL A 81 22.04 -13.94 15.30
CA VAL A 81 21.21 -12.78 15.64
C VAL A 81 20.11 -13.15 16.64
N ARG A 82 19.47 -14.31 16.49
CA ARG A 82 18.49 -14.82 17.49
C ARG A 82 19.13 -14.96 18.86
N LYS A 83 20.33 -15.54 18.93
CA LYS A 83 21.06 -15.73 20.19
C LYS A 83 21.36 -14.39 20.85
N THR A 84 21.92 -13.44 20.10
CA THR A 84 22.22 -12.09 20.62
C THR A 84 20.97 -11.36 21.11
N LEU A 85 19.84 -11.47 20.40
CA LEU A 85 18.58 -10.84 20.80
C LEU A 85 18.06 -11.32 22.17
N ASN A 86 18.29 -12.59 22.48
CA ASN A 86 17.86 -13.20 23.74
C ASN A 86 18.86 -13.00 24.89
N GLU A 87 20.13 -12.66 24.61
CA GLU A 87 21.16 -12.44 25.64
C GLU A 87 21.11 -11.04 26.27
N ILE A 88 20.61 -10.04 25.54
CA ILE A 88 20.51 -8.64 26.00
C ILE A 88 19.19 -8.48 26.77
N GLU A 89 19.13 -8.75 28.08
CA GLU A 89 17.86 -8.72 28.83
C GLU A 89 17.55 -7.33 29.45
N GLY A 90 16.33 -6.82 29.20
CA GLY A 90 15.70 -5.77 30.02
C GLY A 90 16.32 -4.38 29.93
N SER A 91 17.18 -4.15 28.94
CA SER A 91 17.96 -2.92 28.79
C SER A 91 17.52 -2.09 27.58
N ILE A 92 17.95 -0.83 27.51
CA ILE A 92 17.68 0.05 26.36
C ILE A 92 18.27 -0.52 25.07
N GLU A 93 19.41 -1.19 25.17
CA GLU A 93 20.10 -1.85 24.07
C GLU A 93 19.23 -2.94 23.42
N GLN A 94 18.39 -3.64 24.20
CA GLN A 94 17.45 -4.63 23.66
C GLN A 94 16.38 -3.96 22.78
N LEU A 95 15.86 -2.80 23.20
CA LEU A 95 14.90 -2.01 22.41
C LEU A 95 15.57 -1.45 21.14
N GLU A 96 16.80 -0.95 21.24
CA GLU A 96 17.55 -0.46 20.09
C GLU A 96 17.89 -1.57 19.09
N MET A 97 18.13 -2.79 19.57
CA MET A 97 18.32 -3.96 18.72
C MET A 97 17.02 -4.30 17.98
N ILE A 98 15.87 -4.30 18.65
CA ILE A 98 14.56 -4.52 18.02
C ILE A 98 14.27 -3.46 16.95
N ASP A 99 14.54 -2.18 17.23
CA ASP A 99 14.39 -1.10 16.25
C ASP A 99 15.33 -1.30 15.05
N SER A 100 16.60 -1.65 15.30
CA SER A 100 17.56 -1.94 14.24
C SER A 100 17.11 -3.12 13.36
N LEU A 101 16.60 -4.21 13.94
CA LEU A 101 16.04 -5.35 13.19
C LEU A 101 14.86 -4.94 12.31
N GLN A 102 13.99 -4.06 12.80
CA GLN A 102 12.83 -3.57 12.05
C GLN A 102 13.23 -2.63 10.91
N ARG A 103 14.12 -1.68 11.19
CA ARG A 103 14.62 -0.72 10.20
C ARG A 103 15.49 -1.39 9.14
N LEU A 104 16.24 -2.44 9.48
CA LEU A 104 16.98 -3.28 8.52
C LEU A 104 16.09 -4.26 7.73
N GLY A 105 14.81 -4.38 8.06
CA GLY A 105 13.87 -5.23 7.33
C GLY A 105 14.02 -6.73 7.57
N ILE A 106 14.69 -7.13 8.66
CA ILE A 106 14.93 -8.54 9.03
C ILE A 106 14.14 -8.98 10.28
N SER A 107 13.35 -8.09 10.88
CA SER A 107 12.53 -8.38 12.06
C SER A 107 11.47 -9.46 11.83
N TYR A 108 11.02 -9.67 10.58
CA TYR A 108 10.02 -10.69 10.25
C TYR A 108 10.48 -12.12 10.56
N HIS A 109 11.79 -12.35 10.73
CA HIS A 109 12.35 -13.62 11.17
C HIS A 109 12.21 -13.91 12.67
N TYR A 110 11.91 -12.88 13.48
CA TYR A 110 11.94 -12.90 14.95
C TYR A 110 10.62 -12.42 15.57
N LYS A 111 9.49 -12.62 14.86
CA LYS A 111 8.17 -12.11 15.27
C LYS A 111 7.79 -12.56 16.69
N HIS A 112 8.10 -13.81 17.06
CA HIS A 112 7.78 -14.38 18.36
C HIS A 112 8.68 -13.83 19.46
N GLU A 113 10.00 -13.83 19.23
CA GLU A 113 11.00 -13.33 20.16
C GLU A 113 10.75 -11.85 20.50
N ILE A 114 10.52 -11.02 19.47
CA ILE A 114 10.21 -9.60 19.64
C ILE A 114 8.92 -9.41 20.44
N HIS A 115 7.88 -10.21 20.17
CA HIS A 115 6.62 -10.12 20.91
C HIS A 115 6.80 -10.46 22.39
N ASP A 116 7.49 -11.55 22.71
CA ASP A 116 7.70 -12.01 24.08
C ASP A 116 8.56 -11.01 24.89
N ILE A 117 9.59 -10.44 24.27
CA ILE A 117 10.42 -9.40 24.88
C ILE A 117 9.57 -8.15 25.18
N LEU A 118 8.85 -7.63 24.19
CA LEU A 118 8.03 -6.43 24.36
C LEU A 118 6.90 -6.65 25.37
N LYS A 119 6.32 -7.84 25.41
CA LYS A 119 5.33 -8.21 26.42
C LYS A 119 5.91 -8.17 27.82
N ASN A 120 7.10 -8.75 28.02
CA ASN A 120 7.77 -8.71 29.32
C ASN A 120 8.07 -7.27 29.76
N ILE A 121 8.55 -6.42 28.84
CA ILE A 121 8.79 -4.99 29.11
C ILE A 121 7.49 -4.28 29.50
N HIS A 122 6.40 -4.54 28.77
CA HIS A 122 5.07 -3.99 29.06
C HIS A 122 4.58 -4.38 30.46
N ASP A 123 4.64 -5.67 30.80
CA ASP A 123 4.19 -6.23 32.09
C ASP A 123 4.99 -5.70 33.30
N GLN A 124 6.20 -5.17 33.07
CA GLN A 124 7.09 -4.62 34.10
C GLN A 124 7.01 -3.10 34.28
N ARG A 125 6.29 -2.36 33.42
CA ARG A 125 6.24 -0.88 33.39
C ARG A 125 5.83 -0.18 34.70
N GLY A 126 5.19 -0.88 35.63
CA GLY A 126 4.80 -0.34 36.94
C GLY A 126 5.60 -0.86 38.14
N LYS A 127 6.59 -1.75 37.92
CA LYS A 127 7.34 -2.43 38.99
C LYS A 127 8.74 -1.88 39.20
N ILE A 128 9.29 -1.17 38.20
CA ILE A 128 10.64 -0.62 38.22
C ILE A 128 10.53 0.88 38.36
N GLU A 129 11.02 1.44 39.48
CA GLU A 129 11.32 2.87 39.58
C GLU A 129 12.41 3.18 38.55
N ARG A 130 12.04 3.71 37.39
CA ARG A 130 13.04 4.13 36.41
C ARG A 130 13.70 5.40 36.90
N GLU A 131 15.00 5.31 37.22
CA GLU A 131 15.85 6.47 37.47
C GLU A 131 15.86 7.41 36.24
N ALA A 132 16.07 8.71 36.51
CA ALA A 132 16.14 9.84 35.58
C ALA A 132 15.74 9.52 34.12
N GLN A 133 14.47 9.79 33.79
CA GLN A 133 13.86 9.36 32.53
C GLN A 133 14.61 9.92 31.32
N ASP A 134 15.30 9.04 30.60
CA ASP A 134 15.90 9.31 29.31
C ASP A 134 14.80 9.43 28.25
N LEU A 135 14.84 10.51 27.45
CA LEU A 135 13.80 10.81 26.47
C LEU A 135 13.81 9.79 25.33
N HIS A 136 15.00 9.37 24.89
CA HIS A 136 15.15 8.36 23.85
C HIS A 136 14.56 7.02 24.29
N ALA A 137 14.95 6.50 25.46
CA ALA A 137 14.46 5.25 26.02
C ALA A 137 12.94 5.25 26.16
N THR A 138 12.38 6.31 26.75
CA THR A 138 10.93 6.42 26.97
C THR A 138 10.16 6.45 25.66
N SER A 139 10.65 7.22 24.69
CA SER A 139 10.01 7.37 23.37
C SER A 139 10.13 6.10 22.53
N LEU A 140 11.31 5.46 22.52
CA LEU A 140 11.55 4.24 21.78
C LEU A 140 10.70 3.09 22.31
N GLU A 141 10.63 2.93 23.63
CA GLU A 141 9.79 1.91 24.24
C GLU A 141 8.30 2.16 23.96
N PHE A 142 7.85 3.42 24.07
CA PHE A 142 6.47 3.78 23.71
C PHE A 142 6.17 3.43 22.25
N PHE A 143 7.06 3.81 21.34
CA PHE A 143 6.96 3.55 19.91
C PHE A 143 6.86 2.04 19.62
N LEU A 144 7.79 1.24 20.15
CA LEU A 144 7.83 -0.19 19.91
C LEU A 144 6.61 -0.90 20.51
N LEU A 145 6.22 -0.57 21.74
CA LEU A 145 5.05 -1.17 22.38
C LEU A 145 3.76 -0.88 21.59
N ARG A 146 3.52 0.37 21.22
CA ARG A 146 2.32 0.71 20.43
C ARG A 146 2.33 0.11 19.04
N GLN A 147 3.48 0.09 18.38
CA GLN A 147 3.62 -0.57 17.08
C GLN A 147 3.26 -2.06 17.14
N HIS A 148 3.53 -2.72 18.27
CA HIS A 148 3.17 -4.12 18.52
C HIS A 148 1.81 -4.30 19.22
N GLY A 149 1.02 -3.22 19.31
CA GLY A 149 -0.37 -3.24 19.77
C GLY A 149 -0.53 -3.38 21.27
N PHE A 150 0.49 -3.02 22.06
CA PHE A 150 0.39 -2.87 23.50
C PHE A 150 -0.17 -1.50 23.87
N ASP A 151 -1.00 -1.45 24.91
CA ASP A 151 -1.54 -0.19 25.41
C ASP A 151 -0.53 0.53 26.30
N VAL A 152 -0.17 1.76 25.89
CA VAL A 152 0.72 2.63 26.63
C VAL A 152 0.12 4.04 26.62
N SER A 153 -0.08 4.67 27.78
CA SER A 153 -0.60 6.05 27.86
C SER A 153 0.39 7.08 27.37
N GLN A 154 -0.10 8.14 26.70
CA GLN A 154 0.66 9.36 26.38
C GLN A 154 1.22 10.07 27.64
N ASP A 155 0.68 9.78 28.82
CA ASP A 155 1.14 10.37 30.09
C ASP A 155 2.55 9.90 30.48
N ALA A 156 3.09 8.88 29.80
CA ALA A 156 4.50 8.52 29.88
C ALA A 156 5.44 9.71 29.56
N PHE A 157 4.96 10.73 28.84
CA PHE A 157 5.74 11.90 28.49
C PHE A 157 5.61 13.08 29.46
N ASP A 158 4.75 12.99 30.49
CA ASP A 158 4.45 14.12 31.38
C ASP A 158 5.66 14.61 32.16
N VAL A 159 6.63 13.73 32.41
CA VAL A 159 7.83 14.11 33.15
C VAL A 159 8.73 15.05 32.35
N PHE A 160 8.64 15.02 31.02
CA PHE A 160 9.42 15.85 30.13
C PHE A 160 8.82 17.25 29.94
N ILE A 161 7.59 17.44 30.43
CA ILE A 161 6.83 18.68 30.39
C ILE A 161 7.01 19.39 31.75
N SER A 162 7.21 20.71 31.72
CA SER A 162 7.28 21.53 32.93
C SER A 162 5.89 21.80 33.50
N GLU A 163 5.82 22.32 34.73
CA GLU A 163 4.55 22.78 35.34
C GLU A 163 3.84 23.86 34.52
N THR A 164 4.56 24.59 33.66
CA THR A 164 4.00 25.59 32.73
C THR A 164 3.48 24.97 31.42
N GLY A 165 3.47 23.63 31.30
CA GLY A 165 3.02 22.92 30.10
C GLY A 165 3.99 22.95 28.93
N VAL A 166 5.27 23.27 29.15
CA VAL A 166 6.28 23.40 28.08
C VAL A 166 7.38 22.36 28.27
N PHE A 167 7.89 21.77 27.19
CA PHE A 167 9.04 20.87 27.26
C PHE A 167 10.23 21.51 27.97
N ARG A 168 10.88 20.74 28.85
CA ARG A 168 12.06 21.19 29.61
C ARG A 168 13.16 21.67 28.65
N LYS A 169 13.75 22.83 28.94
CA LYS A 169 14.78 23.45 28.08
C LYS A 169 16.00 22.55 27.83
N THR A 170 16.31 21.66 28.78
CA THR A 170 17.42 20.69 28.70
C THR A 170 17.26 19.70 27.54
N LEU A 171 16.03 19.44 27.08
CA LEU A 171 15.75 18.52 25.98
C LEU A 171 16.09 19.11 24.61
N ARG A 172 16.33 20.43 24.52
CA ARG A 172 16.61 21.11 23.25
C ARG A 172 17.85 20.55 22.54
N SER A 173 18.85 20.09 23.29
CA SER A 173 20.09 19.53 22.75
C SER A 173 20.05 18.01 22.56
N ASP A 174 19.01 17.32 23.03
CA ASP A 174 18.88 15.86 22.90
C ASP A 174 18.20 15.49 21.57
N ILE A 175 18.98 15.55 20.49
CA ILE A 175 18.48 15.28 19.13
C ILE A 175 18.01 13.83 18.97
N LYS A 176 18.71 12.86 19.59
CA LYS A 176 18.34 11.44 19.56
C LYS A 176 17.00 11.19 20.26
N GLY A 177 16.82 11.78 21.44
CA GLY A 177 15.55 11.74 22.17
C GLY A 177 14.42 12.43 21.41
N LEU A 178 14.66 13.61 20.83
CA LEU A 178 13.68 14.35 20.04
C LEU A 178 13.26 13.62 18.76
N LEU A 179 14.18 12.96 18.07
CA LEU A 179 13.87 12.10 16.92
C LEU A 179 12.96 10.95 17.33
N SER A 180 13.29 10.29 18.44
CA SER A 180 12.51 9.17 18.95
C SER A 180 11.10 9.60 19.39
N LEU A 181 11.01 10.78 20.02
CA LEU A 181 9.75 11.39 20.41
C LEU A 181 8.90 11.78 19.20
N TYR A 182 9.52 12.33 18.16
CA TYR A 182 8.87 12.66 16.90
C TYR A 182 8.26 11.40 16.27
N GLU A 183 9.03 10.32 16.13
CA GLU A 183 8.55 9.04 15.58
C GLU A 183 7.44 8.42 16.43
N ALA A 184 7.61 8.41 17.76
CA ALA A 184 6.61 7.93 18.72
C ALA A 184 5.28 8.70 18.60
N SER A 185 5.34 10.01 18.36
CA SER A 185 4.14 10.86 18.27
C SER A 185 3.22 10.52 17.10
N TYR A 186 3.69 9.81 16.06
CA TYR A 186 2.87 9.36 14.94
C TYR A 186 1.97 8.15 15.28
N PHE A 187 2.16 7.55 16.45
CA PHE A 187 1.27 6.53 17.01
C PHE A 187 0.15 7.12 17.87
N SER A 188 -0.15 8.42 17.75
CA SER A 188 -1.29 9.05 18.42
C SER A 188 -2.61 8.42 18.03
N THR A 189 -3.57 8.43 18.96
CA THR A 189 -4.98 8.11 18.69
C THR A 189 -5.83 9.38 18.59
N ASP A 190 -7.07 9.23 18.14
CA ASP A 190 -8.03 10.34 17.95
C ASP A 190 -8.36 11.09 19.25
N SER A 191 -8.16 10.45 20.40
CA SER A 191 -8.30 11.04 21.73
C SER A 191 -7.04 11.74 22.29
N GLU A 192 -5.90 11.73 21.57
CA GLU A 192 -4.58 12.07 22.13
C GLU A 192 -3.98 13.37 21.59
N PHE A 193 -4.51 14.49 22.06
CA PHE A 193 -4.04 15.82 21.68
C PHE A 193 -2.59 16.12 22.11
N LYS A 194 -2.15 15.60 23.27
CA LYS A 194 -0.79 15.87 23.83
C LYS A 194 0.31 15.35 22.90
N LEU A 195 0.10 14.19 22.27
CA LEU A 195 1.05 13.65 21.29
C LEU A 195 1.11 14.50 20.01
N LYS A 196 0.00 15.09 19.58
CA LYS A 196 -0.02 16.02 18.44
C LYS A 196 0.79 17.29 18.74
N GLU A 197 0.62 17.88 19.93
CA GLU A 197 1.44 19.03 20.35
C GLU A 197 2.93 18.67 20.45
N THR A 198 3.22 17.49 20.99
CA THR A 198 4.57 16.94 21.09
C THR A 198 5.23 16.80 19.72
N ARG A 199 4.48 16.31 18.72
CA ARG A 199 4.92 16.19 17.32
C ARG A 199 5.36 17.54 16.77
N ILE A 200 4.57 18.60 16.99
CA ILE A 200 4.86 19.97 16.51
C ILE A 200 6.15 20.48 17.15
N TYR A 201 6.31 20.31 18.46
CA TYR A 201 7.52 20.72 19.17
C TYR A 201 8.76 20.00 18.64
N ALA A 202 8.71 18.66 18.57
CA ALA A 202 9.84 17.85 18.10
C ALA A 202 10.21 18.20 16.65
N ASN A 203 9.21 18.30 15.75
CA ASN A 203 9.42 18.69 14.35
C ASN A 203 10.15 20.04 14.23
N LYS A 204 9.73 21.06 15.00
CA LYS A 204 10.39 22.37 15.01
C LYS A 204 11.86 22.27 15.41
N ARG A 205 12.16 21.53 16.48
CA ARG A 205 13.54 21.38 16.98
C ARG A 205 14.42 20.61 15.99
N LEU A 206 13.91 19.52 15.44
CA LEU A 206 14.61 18.71 14.44
C LEU A 206 14.88 19.51 13.15
N SER A 207 13.93 20.34 12.73
CA SER A 207 14.10 21.23 11.57
C SER A 207 15.19 22.29 11.81
N GLU A 208 15.25 22.86 13.01
CA GLU A 208 16.33 23.78 13.41
C GLU A 208 17.69 23.08 13.39
N PHE A 209 17.78 21.86 13.92
CA PHE A 209 18.99 21.05 13.88
C PHE A 209 19.46 20.80 12.44
N VAL A 210 18.57 20.40 11.52
CA VAL A 210 18.93 20.20 10.11
C VAL A 210 19.46 21.49 9.48
N ALA A 211 18.83 22.64 9.76
CA ALA A 211 19.25 23.93 9.22
C ALA A 211 20.60 24.42 9.77
N GLU A 212 20.93 24.07 11.02
CA GLU A 212 22.22 24.37 11.66
C GLU A 212 23.32 23.43 11.14
N SER A 213 23.09 22.11 11.17
CA SER A 213 24.08 21.10 10.74
C SER A 213 24.41 21.19 9.25
N SER A 214 23.48 21.63 8.40
CA SER A 214 23.75 21.84 6.96
C SER A 214 24.80 22.92 6.68
N LYS A 215 25.19 23.73 7.67
CA LYS A 215 26.20 24.79 7.54
C LYS A 215 27.60 24.35 7.96
N THR A 216 27.76 23.13 8.48
CA THR A 216 28.99 22.62 9.06
C THR A 216 29.33 21.22 8.52
N ILE A 217 30.61 20.87 8.49
CA ILE A 217 31.01 19.48 8.19
C ILE A 217 30.67 18.63 9.42
N CYS A 218 29.79 17.65 9.26
CA CYS A 218 29.40 16.73 10.33
C CYS A 218 30.53 15.70 10.59
N ARG A 219 30.71 15.30 11.85
CA ARG A 219 31.46 14.07 12.19
C ARG A 219 30.70 12.83 11.70
N GLU A 220 31.33 11.66 11.67
CA GLU A 220 30.68 10.41 11.20
C GLU A 220 29.40 10.07 12.00
N ASP A 221 29.45 10.06 13.33
CA ASP A 221 28.26 9.82 14.18
C ASP A 221 27.18 10.91 14.03
N GLU A 222 27.61 12.16 13.82
CA GLU A 222 26.70 13.27 13.54
C GLU A 222 26.04 13.11 12.16
N THR A 223 26.73 12.48 11.21
CA THR A 223 26.20 12.15 9.88
C THR A 223 25.07 11.14 9.97
N TYR A 224 25.22 10.08 10.77
CA TYR A 224 24.14 9.09 10.98
C TYR A 224 22.88 9.75 11.53
N ILE A 225 22.99 10.52 12.63
CA ILE A 225 21.85 11.21 13.23
C ILE A 225 21.26 12.24 12.26
N PHE A 226 22.08 12.97 11.53
CA PHE A 226 21.63 13.95 10.54
C PHE A 226 20.78 13.32 9.44
N GLU A 227 21.24 12.21 8.85
CA GLU A 227 20.48 11.48 7.82
C GLU A 227 19.19 10.88 8.38
N MET A 228 19.22 10.33 9.60
CA MET A 228 18.01 9.85 10.29
C MET A 228 16.98 10.94 10.51
N VAL A 229 17.40 12.13 10.96
CA VAL A 229 16.50 13.27 11.18
C VAL A 229 15.92 13.77 9.85
N LYS A 230 16.74 13.91 8.80
CA LYS A 230 16.26 14.32 7.47
C LYS A 230 15.24 13.32 6.93
N ARG A 231 15.50 12.02 7.06
CA ARG A 231 14.58 10.98 6.60
C ARG A 231 13.25 11.04 7.34
N ALA A 232 13.27 11.14 8.66
CA ALA A 232 12.05 11.21 9.46
C ALA A 232 11.21 12.47 9.16
N LEU A 233 11.86 13.62 8.94
CA LEU A 233 11.17 14.87 8.57
C LEU A 233 10.60 14.83 7.14
N GLU A 234 11.18 14.05 6.22
CA GLU A 234 10.59 13.79 4.89
C GLU A 234 9.34 12.92 5.03
N THR A 235 9.45 11.80 5.75
CA THR A 235 8.30 10.94 6.10
C THR A 235 8.63 10.16 7.37
N PRO A 236 7.78 10.20 8.40
CA PRO A 236 8.01 9.45 9.63
C PRO A 236 7.99 7.94 9.33
N TYR A 237 8.75 7.17 10.09
CA TYR A 237 8.87 5.73 9.86
C TYR A 237 7.51 5.03 9.95
N HIS A 238 6.60 5.46 10.84
CA HIS A 238 5.24 4.91 10.94
C HIS A 238 4.42 5.04 9.65
N TRP A 239 4.66 6.06 8.83
CA TRP A 239 3.95 6.26 7.55
C TRP A 239 4.75 5.78 6.34
N SER A 240 5.94 5.19 6.55
CA SER A 240 6.85 4.80 5.49
C SER A 240 6.76 3.31 5.15
N ILE A 241 6.93 2.97 3.86
CA ILE A 241 6.98 1.58 3.39
C ILE A 241 8.20 0.90 3.99
N ARG A 242 7.99 -0.13 4.82
CA ARG A 242 9.05 -0.84 5.55
C ARG A 242 10.19 -1.33 4.67
N ARG A 243 9.85 -1.83 3.47
CA ARG A 243 10.85 -2.40 2.57
C ARG A 243 11.74 -1.34 1.89
N LEU A 244 11.19 -0.16 1.57
CA LEU A 244 11.99 0.98 1.10
C LEU A 244 12.86 1.53 2.22
N GLU A 245 12.30 1.66 3.43
CA GLU A 245 13.07 2.05 4.61
C GLU A 245 14.24 1.10 4.84
N ALA A 246 14.04 -0.21 4.72
CA ALA A 246 15.13 -1.18 4.82
C ALA A 246 16.23 -0.95 3.78
N ARG A 247 15.87 -0.74 2.51
CA ARG A 247 16.86 -0.50 1.46
C ARG A 247 17.72 0.73 1.73
N TRP A 248 17.10 1.80 2.22
CA TRP A 248 17.79 3.04 2.59
C TRP A 248 18.62 2.85 3.87
N TYR A 249 18.02 2.26 4.90
CA TYR A 249 18.62 2.12 6.22
C TYR A 249 19.83 1.21 6.23
N ILE A 250 19.90 0.18 5.37
CA ILE A 250 21.09 -0.65 5.22
C ILE A 250 22.34 0.21 4.94
N ASN A 251 22.24 1.21 4.04
CA ASN A 251 23.38 2.08 3.73
C ASN A 251 23.70 3.04 4.89
N VAL A 252 22.69 3.50 5.62
CA VAL A 252 22.86 4.46 6.73
C VAL A 252 23.38 3.77 7.98
N TYR A 253 22.96 2.53 8.22
CA TYR A 253 23.34 1.73 9.40
C TYR A 253 24.84 1.47 9.46
N GLU A 254 25.52 1.36 8.32
CA GLU A 254 26.99 1.24 8.24
C GLU A 254 27.72 2.39 8.96
N HIS A 255 27.12 3.58 8.98
CA HIS A 255 27.68 4.80 9.59
C HIS A 255 27.25 4.99 11.06
N LYS A 256 26.50 4.05 11.64
CA LYS A 256 26.04 4.14 13.03
C LYS A 256 27.21 3.88 14.00
N HIS A 257 27.33 4.70 15.05
CA HIS A 257 28.21 4.39 16.19
C HIS A 257 27.88 3.00 16.75
N GLU A 258 28.90 2.16 16.99
CA GLU A 258 28.71 0.78 17.47
C GLU A 258 27.80 -0.08 16.56
N MET A 259 27.85 0.15 15.24
CA MET A 259 27.19 -0.69 14.23
C MET A 259 27.52 -2.18 14.44
N ASN A 260 26.49 -3.04 14.39
CA ASN A 260 26.68 -4.48 14.49
C ASN A 260 26.89 -5.10 13.10
N PRO A 261 28.10 -5.59 12.76
CA PRO A 261 28.39 -6.10 11.42
C PRO A 261 27.57 -7.35 11.07
N LEU A 262 27.20 -8.17 12.06
CA LEU A 262 26.35 -9.35 11.84
C LEU A 262 24.95 -8.95 11.38
N LEU A 263 24.39 -7.87 11.94
CA LEU A 263 23.08 -7.35 11.53
C LEU A 263 23.13 -6.76 10.12
N LEU A 264 24.18 -5.99 9.81
CA LEU A 264 24.34 -5.38 8.50
C LEU A 264 24.50 -6.44 7.39
N GLU A 265 25.38 -7.41 7.61
CA GLU A 265 25.63 -8.51 6.68
C GLU A 265 24.37 -9.37 6.47
N PHE A 266 23.68 -9.74 7.56
CA PHE A 266 22.45 -10.50 7.47
C PHE A 266 21.36 -9.73 6.71
N ALA A 267 21.21 -8.44 6.98
CA ALA A 267 20.24 -7.60 6.30
C ALA A 267 20.51 -7.47 4.80
N ALA A 268 21.77 -7.32 4.38
CA ALA A 268 22.14 -7.24 2.97
C ALA A 268 21.85 -8.57 2.23
N ILE A 269 22.24 -9.70 2.82
CA ILE A 269 21.99 -11.03 2.25
C ILE A 269 20.49 -11.32 2.18
N ASP A 270 19.76 -11.13 3.28
CA ASP A 270 18.31 -11.33 3.33
C ASP A 270 17.59 -10.43 2.32
N PHE A 271 18.04 -9.17 2.19
CA PHE A 271 17.46 -8.24 1.24
C PHE A 271 17.54 -8.79 -0.19
N ASN A 272 18.73 -9.24 -0.58
CA ASN A 272 19.01 -9.76 -1.92
C ASN A 272 18.26 -11.08 -2.21
N MET A 273 18.21 -12.00 -1.24
CA MET A 273 17.45 -13.25 -1.37
C MET A 273 15.94 -12.97 -1.55
N LEU A 274 15.39 -12.03 -0.79
CA LEU A 274 13.98 -11.69 -0.88
C LEU A 274 13.65 -10.93 -2.18
N GLN A 275 14.54 -10.05 -2.64
CA GLN A 275 14.43 -9.40 -3.96
C GLN A 275 14.40 -10.45 -5.07
N ALA A 276 15.23 -11.49 -4.99
CA ALA A 276 15.22 -12.63 -5.92
C ALA A 276 13.84 -13.31 -5.97
N ASN A 277 13.22 -13.59 -4.82
CA ASN A 277 11.87 -14.16 -4.76
C ASN A 277 10.83 -13.24 -5.41
N HIS A 278 10.91 -11.93 -5.13
CA HIS A 278 9.97 -10.96 -5.71
C HIS A 278 10.12 -10.82 -7.22
N GLN A 279 11.33 -10.96 -7.78
CA GLN A 279 11.54 -10.98 -9.23
C GLN A 279 10.92 -12.22 -9.89
N GLU A 280 11.03 -13.39 -9.27
CA GLU A 280 10.36 -14.61 -9.77
C GLU A 280 8.83 -14.48 -9.73
N GLU A 281 8.29 -13.87 -8.68
CA GLU A 281 6.87 -13.52 -8.60
C GLU A 281 6.46 -12.51 -9.69
N LEU A 282 7.29 -11.50 -9.96
CA LEU A 282 7.06 -10.52 -11.02
C LEU A 282 7.05 -11.16 -12.41
N LYS A 283 7.91 -12.15 -12.69
CA LYS A 283 7.88 -12.92 -13.93
C LYS A 283 6.59 -13.69 -14.09
N LEU A 284 6.11 -14.33 -13.02
CA LEU A 284 4.85 -15.08 -13.02
C LEU A 284 3.67 -14.16 -13.29
N ILE A 285 3.58 -13.02 -12.60
CA ILE A 285 2.47 -12.08 -12.80
C ILE A 285 2.53 -11.40 -14.15
N SER A 286 3.72 -11.07 -14.66
CA SER A 286 3.92 -10.54 -16.01
C SER A 286 3.50 -11.54 -17.09
N SER A 287 3.81 -12.82 -16.90
CA SER A 287 3.39 -13.91 -17.81
C SER A 287 1.88 -14.10 -17.82
N TRP A 288 1.26 -14.11 -16.64
CA TRP A 288 -0.20 -14.11 -16.52
C TRP A 288 -0.80 -12.90 -17.24
N TRP A 289 -0.28 -11.69 -16.98
CA TRP A 289 -0.79 -10.46 -17.58
C TRP A 289 -0.70 -10.47 -19.11
N ASN A 290 0.45 -10.84 -19.66
CA ASN A 290 0.65 -10.97 -21.10
C ASN A 290 -0.27 -12.04 -21.73
N SER A 291 -0.55 -13.13 -21.03
CA SER A 291 -1.44 -14.20 -21.51
C SER A 291 -2.91 -13.77 -21.65
N THR A 292 -3.34 -12.74 -20.91
CA THR A 292 -4.72 -12.22 -21.02
C THR A 292 -5.01 -11.59 -22.38
N GLY A 293 -3.98 -11.08 -23.07
CA GLY A 293 -4.12 -10.34 -24.32
C GLY A 293 -4.89 -9.02 -24.19
N LEU A 294 -5.22 -8.55 -22.98
CA LEU A 294 -6.03 -7.36 -22.75
C LEU A 294 -5.40 -6.11 -23.33
N MET A 295 -4.10 -5.91 -23.15
CA MET A 295 -3.39 -4.74 -23.65
C MET A 295 -3.34 -4.63 -25.18
N LYS A 296 -3.61 -5.73 -25.90
CA LYS A 296 -3.76 -5.68 -27.37
C LYS A 296 -5.15 -5.20 -27.79
N GLN A 297 -6.13 -5.25 -26.90
CA GLN A 297 -7.53 -4.89 -27.15
C GLN A 297 -7.94 -3.58 -26.47
N LEU A 298 -7.18 -3.16 -25.45
CA LEU A 298 -7.40 -1.96 -24.64
C LEU A 298 -6.18 -1.04 -24.73
N ASP A 299 -5.89 -0.52 -25.92
CA ASP A 299 -4.73 0.36 -26.16
C ASP A 299 -4.84 1.74 -25.50
N PHE A 300 -6.01 2.06 -24.93
CA PHE A 300 -6.33 3.33 -24.29
C PHE A 300 -6.18 3.31 -22.77
N VAL A 301 -5.97 2.14 -22.15
CA VAL A 301 -5.77 2.03 -20.69
C VAL A 301 -4.28 1.98 -20.34
N ARG A 302 -3.95 2.35 -19.11
CA ARG A 302 -2.59 2.30 -18.58
C ARG A 302 -2.15 0.85 -18.36
N ASP A 303 -0.96 0.50 -18.85
CA ASP A 303 -0.30 -0.78 -18.51
C ASP A 303 0.72 -0.54 -17.40
N ARG A 304 0.38 -1.00 -16.20
CA ARG A 304 1.12 -0.69 -14.96
C ARG A 304 1.37 -1.94 -14.13
N ILE A 305 1.68 -3.08 -14.77
CA ILE A 305 1.83 -4.36 -14.07
C ILE A 305 2.96 -4.35 -13.02
N THR A 306 4.08 -3.70 -13.33
CA THR A 306 5.23 -3.61 -12.42
C THR A 306 4.94 -2.68 -11.24
N GLU A 307 4.31 -1.54 -11.51
CA GLU A 307 3.88 -0.58 -10.49
C GLU A 307 2.82 -1.22 -9.59
N SER A 308 1.80 -1.88 -10.15
CA SER A 308 0.78 -2.64 -9.41
C SER A 308 1.37 -3.76 -8.58
N TYR A 309 2.46 -4.40 -9.02
CA TYR A 309 3.18 -5.38 -8.21
C TYR A 309 3.96 -4.70 -7.06
N PHE A 310 4.62 -3.57 -7.34
CA PHE A 310 5.29 -2.76 -6.32
C PHE A 310 4.33 -2.31 -5.20
N TRP A 311 3.09 -1.94 -5.53
CA TRP A 311 2.06 -1.67 -4.52
C TRP A 311 1.93 -2.81 -3.53
N THR A 312 1.90 -4.05 -4.01
CA THR A 312 1.73 -5.23 -3.16
C THR A 312 2.96 -5.58 -2.32
N ILE A 313 4.17 -5.34 -2.82
CA ILE A 313 5.41 -5.49 -2.02
C ILE A 313 5.41 -4.51 -0.85
N GLY A 314 4.93 -3.29 -1.08
CA GLY A 314 4.82 -2.30 -0.02
C GLY A 314 3.79 -2.66 1.04
N ILE A 315 2.75 -3.43 0.68
CA ILE A 315 1.78 -3.99 1.63
C ILE A 315 2.35 -5.20 2.37
N PHE A 316 2.97 -6.12 1.63
CA PHE A 316 3.52 -7.39 2.11
C PHE A 316 4.84 -7.70 1.45
N TYR A 317 5.95 -7.60 2.18
CA TYR A 317 7.25 -7.98 1.63
C TYR A 317 7.62 -9.43 1.98
N GLU A 318 7.02 -10.00 3.02
CA GLU A 318 7.34 -11.32 3.55
C GLU A 318 7.11 -12.45 2.54
N PRO A 319 8.00 -13.45 2.44
CA PRO A 319 7.93 -14.49 1.42
C PRO A 319 6.64 -15.32 1.51
N GLU A 320 6.12 -15.58 2.70
CA GLU A 320 4.90 -16.37 2.92
C GLU A 320 3.62 -15.74 2.34
N LEU A 321 3.64 -14.44 2.01
CA LEU A 321 2.47 -13.70 1.51
C LEU A 321 2.43 -13.56 -0.02
N LYS A 322 3.19 -14.40 -0.75
CA LYS A 322 3.20 -14.47 -2.22
C LYS A 322 1.79 -14.50 -2.83
N TYR A 323 0.92 -15.37 -2.32
CA TYR A 323 -0.44 -15.49 -2.85
C TYR A 323 -1.25 -14.19 -2.72
N CYS A 324 -1.15 -13.51 -1.57
CA CYS A 324 -1.81 -12.23 -1.34
C CYS A 324 -1.27 -11.16 -2.31
N ARG A 325 0.05 -11.09 -2.51
CA ARG A 325 0.65 -10.18 -3.50
C ARG A 325 0.12 -10.45 -4.90
N MET A 326 0.15 -11.70 -5.35
CA MET A 326 -0.33 -12.06 -6.69
C MET A 326 -1.80 -11.66 -6.89
N ILE A 327 -2.70 -12.01 -5.96
CA ILE A 327 -4.11 -11.65 -6.07
C ILE A 327 -4.30 -10.13 -6.09
N LEU A 328 -3.67 -9.39 -5.15
CA LEU A 328 -3.83 -7.94 -5.11
C LEU A 328 -3.29 -7.24 -6.34
N THR A 329 -2.20 -7.72 -6.96
CA THR A 329 -1.70 -7.14 -8.22
C THR A 329 -2.74 -7.27 -9.33
N LYS A 330 -3.43 -8.41 -9.42
CA LYS A 330 -4.53 -8.59 -10.39
C LYS A 330 -5.67 -7.60 -10.12
N ILE A 331 -6.03 -7.41 -8.85
CA ILE A 331 -7.08 -6.47 -8.44
C ILE A 331 -6.69 -5.02 -8.76
N PHE A 332 -5.46 -4.61 -8.49
CA PHE A 332 -4.96 -3.28 -8.86
C PHE A 332 -5.02 -3.06 -10.38
N MET A 333 -4.61 -4.04 -11.18
CA MET A 333 -4.71 -3.96 -12.64
C MET A 333 -6.16 -3.85 -13.12
N LEU A 334 -7.07 -4.65 -12.56
CA LEU A 334 -8.50 -4.57 -12.86
C LEU A 334 -9.07 -3.20 -12.52
N ILE A 335 -8.73 -2.65 -11.34
CA ILE A 335 -9.17 -1.32 -10.92
C ILE A 335 -8.68 -0.26 -11.91
N ALA A 336 -7.39 -0.27 -12.26
CA ALA A 336 -6.82 0.72 -13.19
C ALA A 336 -7.49 0.69 -14.58
N ILE A 337 -7.78 -0.50 -15.11
CA ILE A 337 -8.50 -0.65 -16.38
C ILE A 337 -9.91 -0.05 -16.28
N MET A 338 -10.61 -0.35 -15.18
CA MET A 338 -11.99 0.09 -15.01
C MET A 338 -12.05 1.61 -14.78
N ASP A 339 -11.12 2.17 -14.01
CA ASP A 339 -10.95 3.61 -13.84
C ASP A 339 -10.84 4.30 -15.20
N ASP A 340 -9.87 3.89 -16.04
CA ASP A 340 -9.64 4.45 -17.38
C ASP A 340 -10.85 4.31 -18.33
N ILE A 341 -11.65 3.25 -18.16
CA ILE A 341 -12.90 3.07 -18.93
C ILE A 341 -13.92 4.11 -18.51
N TYR A 342 -14.06 4.41 -17.22
CA TYR A 342 -15.10 5.29 -16.70
C TYR A 342 -14.74 6.78 -16.83
N ASP A 343 -13.51 7.17 -16.53
CA ASP A 343 -13.11 8.58 -16.47
C ASP A 343 -12.61 9.11 -17.84
N ILE A 344 -12.11 8.26 -18.73
CA ILE A 344 -11.58 8.62 -20.05
C ILE A 344 -12.43 8.06 -21.20
N TYR A 345 -12.49 6.74 -21.38
CA TYR A 345 -12.80 6.14 -22.70
C TYR A 345 -14.29 5.92 -22.99
N GLY A 346 -15.06 5.48 -21.99
CA GLY A 346 -16.46 5.10 -22.13
C GLY A 346 -17.39 6.29 -22.35
N THR A 347 -18.46 6.10 -23.13
CA THR A 347 -19.55 7.09 -23.16
C THR A 347 -20.49 6.84 -21.97
N LEU A 348 -21.19 7.88 -21.50
CA LEU A 348 -22.10 7.73 -20.36
C LEU A 348 -23.12 6.60 -20.56
N GLU A 349 -23.67 6.47 -21.77
CA GLU A 349 -24.64 5.43 -22.13
C GLU A 349 -24.02 4.02 -22.04
N GLU A 350 -22.76 3.86 -22.49
CA GLU A 350 -22.02 2.61 -22.35
C GLU A 350 -21.74 2.27 -20.88
N LEU A 351 -21.34 3.27 -20.09
CA LEU A 351 -21.04 3.12 -18.66
C LEU A 351 -22.29 2.75 -17.84
N GLU A 352 -23.45 3.30 -18.17
CA GLU A 352 -24.72 2.92 -17.54
C GLU A 352 -25.06 1.45 -17.81
N ILE A 353 -24.88 0.99 -19.05
CA ILE A 353 -25.11 -0.41 -19.41
C ILE A 353 -24.09 -1.31 -18.70
N PHE A 354 -22.80 -0.95 -18.70
CA PHE A 354 -21.75 -1.72 -18.03
C PHE A 354 -22.01 -1.87 -16.52
N THR A 355 -22.33 -0.77 -15.85
CA THR A 355 -22.68 -0.76 -14.42
C THR A 355 -23.86 -1.69 -14.15
N ASN A 356 -24.90 -1.66 -15.00
CA ASN A 356 -26.06 -2.54 -14.86
C ASN A 356 -25.73 -4.02 -15.08
N VAL A 357 -24.84 -4.33 -16.02
CA VAL A 357 -24.39 -5.71 -16.27
C VAL A 357 -23.62 -6.26 -15.07
N VAL A 358 -22.74 -5.44 -14.47
CA VAL A 358 -21.98 -5.82 -13.27
C VAL A 358 -22.89 -6.02 -12.06
N GLU A 359 -23.86 -5.12 -11.84
CA GLU A 359 -24.85 -5.26 -10.76
C GLU A 359 -25.64 -6.58 -10.88
N LYS A 360 -25.98 -7.00 -12.11
CA LYS A 360 -26.62 -8.30 -12.33
C LYS A 360 -25.65 -9.45 -12.16
N TRP A 361 -24.39 -9.28 -12.56
CA TRP A 361 -23.34 -10.28 -12.53
C TRP A 361 -23.73 -11.54 -13.32
N ASP A 362 -24.28 -11.32 -14.52
CA ASP A 362 -24.79 -12.37 -15.39
C ASP A 362 -24.16 -12.25 -16.79
N VAL A 363 -23.41 -13.27 -17.17
CA VAL A 363 -22.75 -13.39 -18.48
C VAL A 363 -23.72 -13.35 -19.65
N ASN A 364 -25.00 -13.70 -19.45
CA ASN A 364 -26.02 -13.63 -20.49
C ASN A 364 -26.35 -12.20 -20.94
N HIS A 365 -25.93 -11.19 -20.18
CA HIS A 365 -26.09 -9.78 -20.54
C HIS A 365 -24.88 -9.17 -21.26
N VAL A 366 -23.79 -9.94 -21.44
CA VAL A 366 -22.54 -9.45 -22.05
C VAL A 366 -22.75 -8.92 -23.48
N GLU A 367 -23.66 -9.52 -24.25
CA GLU A 367 -23.94 -9.12 -25.63
C GLU A 367 -24.50 -7.70 -25.77
N ARG A 368 -24.96 -7.09 -24.67
CA ARG A 368 -25.42 -5.69 -24.64
C ARG A 368 -24.27 -4.68 -24.65
N LEU A 369 -23.06 -5.11 -24.33
CA LEU A 369 -21.89 -4.24 -24.18
C LEU A 369 -21.16 -4.06 -25.53
N PRO A 370 -20.46 -2.94 -25.73
CA PRO A 370 -19.48 -2.82 -26.81
C PRO A 370 -18.33 -3.81 -26.60
N ASN A 371 -17.66 -4.21 -27.69
CA ASN A 371 -16.70 -5.32 -27.68
C ASN A 371 -15.62 -5.21 -26.57
N TYR A 372 -15.03 -4.03 -26.39
CA TYR A 372 -13.99 -3.81 -25.38
C TYR A 372 -14.51 -4.05 -23.94
N MET A 373 -15.74 -3.62 -23.65
CA MET A 373 -16.40 -3.84 -22.35
C MET A 373 -16.80 -5.30 -22.15
N ARG A 374 -17.14 -6.05 -23.21
CA ARG A 374 -17.43 -7.48 -23.10
C ARG A 374 -16.23 -8.24 -22.55
N ILE A 375 -15.06 -7.94 -23.11
CA ILE A 375 -13.79 -8.55 -22.71
C ILE A 375 -13.47 -8.17 -21.27
N CYS A 376 -13.61 -6.88 -20.92
CA CYS A 376 -13.37 -6.40 -19.56
C CYS A 376 -14.31 -7.06 -18.54
N PHE A 377 -15.61 -7.15 -18.84
CA PHE A 377 -16.59 -7.78 -17.96
C PHE A 377 -16.30 -9.27 -17.77
N LEU A 378 -16.05 -10.02 -18.85
CA LEU A 378 -15.76 -11.45 -18.75
C LEU A 378 -14.47 -11.72 -17.99
N PHE A 379 -13.45 -10.89 -18.20
CA PHE A 379 -12.19 -11.00 -17.46
C PHE A 379 -12.41 -10.73 -15.96
N LEU A 380 -13.09 -9.62 -15.61
CA LEU A 380 -13.47 -9.32 -14.23
C LEU A 380 -14.28 -10.48 -13.62
N TYR A 381 -15.33 -10.92 -14.30
CA TYR A 381 -16.19 -12.01 -13.83
C TYR A 381 -15.39 -13.28 -13.56
N ASN A 382 -14.51 -13.68 -14.47
CA ASN A 382 -13.70 -14.89 -14.33
C ASN A 382 -12.71 -14.79 -13.17
N GLU A 383 -11.95 -13.69 -13.06
CA GLU A 383 -10.95 -13.55 -12.00
C GLU A 383 -11.60 -13.44 -10.61
N ILE A 384 -12.70 -12.69 -10.47
CA ILE A 384 -13.38 -12.55 -9.16
C ILE A 384 -14.05 -13.86 -8.74
N ASN A 385 -14.67 -14.59 -9.67
CA ASN A 385 -15.24 -15.90 -9.35
C ASN A 385 -14.14 -16.94 -9.06
N GLN A 386 -12.99 -16.86 -9.72
CA GLN A 386 -11.85 -17.72 -9.41
C GLN A 386 -11.31 -17.47 -7.99
N ILE A 387 -11.13 -16.20 -7.60
CA ILE A 387 -10.76 -15.83 -6.22
C ILE A 387 -11.80 -16.35 -5.23
N GLY A 388 -13.08 -16.16 -5.53
CA GLY A 388 -14.17 -16.64 -4.69
C GLY A 388 -14.20 -18.17 -4.55
N TYR A 389 -13.88 -18.90 -5.63
CA TYR A 389 -13.72 -20.35 -5.60
C TYR A 389 -12.53 -20.78 -4.74
N ASP A 390 -11.38 -20.11 -4.88
CA ASP A 390 -10.19 -20.42 -4.08
C ASP A 390 -10.48 -20.22 -2.58
N VAL A 391 -11.17 -19.13 -2.21
CA VAL A 391 -11.59 -18.89 -0.83
C VAL A 391 -12.62 -19.93 -0.35
N LEU A 392 -13.59 -20.31 -1.19
CA LEU A 392 -14.55 -21.36 -0.84
C LEU A 392 -13.87 -22.72 -0.63
N ARG A 393 -12.92 -23.07 -1.49
CA ARG A 393 -12.13 -24.31 -1.40
C ARG A 393 -11.31 -24.35 -0.10
N ASP A 394 -10.62 -23.26 0.21
CA ASP A 394 -9.63 -23.23 1.30
C ASP A 394 -10.25 -22.88 2.66
N LYS A 395 -11.34 -22.11 2.69
CA LYS A 395 -11.96 -21.58 3.92
C LYS A 395 -13.43 -21.97 4.10
N GLY A 396 -14.04 -22.65 3.12
CA GLY A 396 -15.42 -23.14 3.21
C GLY A 396 -16.50 -22.07 3.11
N LEU A 397 -16.17 -20.82 2.77
CA LEU A 397 -17.13 -19.71 2.69
C LEU A 397 -17.20 -19.12 1.29
N ASN A 398 -18.42 -18.93 0.79
CA ASN A 398 -18.65 -18.32 -0.52
C ASN A 398 -18.60 -16.78 -0.42
N VAL A 399 -17.46 -16.19 -0.77
CA VAL A 399 -17.27 -14.72 -0.74
C VAL A 399 -17.74 -14.00 -2.00
N ILE A 400 -18.10 -14.72 -3.08
CA ILE A 400 -18.49 -14.12 -4.37
C ILE A 400 -19.57 -13.05 -4.24
N PRO A 401 -20.66 -13.25 -3.45
CA PRO A 401 -21.69 -12.22 -3.29
C PRO A 401 -21.15 -10.90 -2.73
N TYR A 402 -20.19 -10.97 -1.80
CA TYR A 402 -19.56 -9.80 -1.18
C TYR A 402 -18.60 -9.11 -2.15
N LEU A 403 -17.77 -9.88 -2.86
CA LEU A 403 -16.85 -9.33 -3.86
C LEU A 403 -17.62 -8.66 -5.01
N LYS A 404 -18.69 -9.29 -5.51
CA LYS A 404 -19.60 -8.70 -6.49
C LYS A 404 -20.16 -7.36 -5.99
N GLN A 405 -20.59 -7.30 -4.73
CA GLN A 405 -21.20 -6.10 -4.16
C GLN A 405 -20.22 -4.92 -4.17
N VAL A 406 -18.99 -5.09 -3.68
CA VAL A 406 -18.01 -3.98 -3.66
C VAL A 406 -17.59 -3.52 -5.05
N TRP A 407 -17.51 -4.42 -6.04
CA TRP A 407 -17.28 -4.03 -7.44
C TRP A 407 -18.47 -3.25 -8.01
N THR A 408 -19.69 -3.65 -7.66
CA THR A 408 -20.90 -2.93 -8.06
C THR A 408 -20.93 -1.53 -7.46
N ASP A 409 -20.60 -1.39 -6.17
CA ASP A 409 -20.58 -0.11 -5.47
C ASP A 409 -19.49 0.81 -6.02
N LEU A 410 -18.30 0.28 -6.31
CA LEU A 410 -17.22 1.01 -6.97
C LEU A 410 -17.64 1.56 -8.34
N PHE A 411 -18.27 0.75 -9.18
CA PHE A 411 -18.69 1.18 -10.51
C PHE A 411 -19.86 2.16 -10.48
N LYS A 412 -20.72 2.09 -9.45
CA LYS A 412 -21.74 3.12 -9.21
C LYS A 412 -21.11 4.46 -8.88
N THR A 413 -20.05 4.50 -8.07
CA THR A 413 -19.38 5.76 -7.73
C THR A 413 -18.54 6.32 -8.87
N PHE A 414 -17.90 5.48 -9.68
CA PHE A 414 -17.30 5.91 -10.96
C PHE A 414 -18.35 6.49 -11.92
N LEU A 415 -19.53 5.87 -12.02
CA LEU A 415 -20.62 6.38 -12.85
C LEU A 415 -21.12 7.75 -12.36
N VAL A 416 -21.17 7.98 -11.05
CA VAL A 416 -21.53 9.28 -10.47
C VAL A 416 -20.50 10.35 -10.86
N GLU A 417 -19.20 10.06 -10.77
CA GLU A 417 -18.14 10.98 -11.18
C GLU A 417 -18.20 11.30 -12.69
N ALA A 418 -18.41 10.28 -13.53
CA ALA A 418 -18.62 10.46 -14.96
C ALA A 418 -19.85 11.34 -15.28
N LYS A 419 -20.93 11.22 -14.48
CA LYS A 419 -22.13 12.07 -14.59
C LYS A 419 -21.84 13.50 -14.16
N TRP A 420 -21.09 13.70 -13.07
CA TRP A 420 -20.69 15.03 -12.63
C TRP A 420 -19.86 15.73 -13.70
N TYR A 421 -18.87 15.04 -14.25
CA TYR A 421 -18.05 15.56 -15.34
C TYR A 421 -18.90 15.94 -16.56
N LYS A 422 -19.76 15.04 -17.06
CA LYS A 422 -20.56 15.30 -18.28
C LYS A 422 -21.57 16.43 -18.11
N THR A 423 -22.16 16.58 -16.92
CA THR A 423 -23.16 17.62 -16.65
C THR A 423 -22.55 18.94 -16.17
N GLY A 424 -21.25 18.96 -15.85
CA GLY A 424 -20.59 20.10 -15.21
C GLY A 424 -21.05 20.34 -13.76
N HIS A 425 -21.65 19.32 -13.11
CA HIS A 425 -22.02 19.39 -11.71
C HIS A 425 -20.77 19.57 -10.85
N ARG A 426 -20.88 20.44 -9.86
CA ARG A 426 -19.82 20.71 -8.90
C ARG A 426 -20.32 20.24 -7.54
N PRO A 427 -19.92 19.04 -7.08
CA PRO A 427 -20.40 18.55 -5.79
C PRO A 427 -19.85 19.40 -4.65
N SER A 428 -20.58 19.42 -3.52
CA SER A 428 -20.00 19.94 -2.28
C SER A 428 -18.83 19.07 -1.83
N PHE A 429 -18.00 19.56 -0.91
CA PHE A 429 -16.89 18.77 -0.37
C PHE A 429 -17.38 17.48 0.28
N GLU A 430 -18.47 17.54 1.06
CA GLU A 430 -19.06 16.36 1.68
C GLU A 430 -19.66 15.38 0.65
N GLU A 431 -20.38 15.88 -0.35
CA GLU A 431 -20.92 15.03 -1.44
C GLU A 431 -19.80 14.32 -2.19
N TYR A 432 -18.72 15.06 -2.50
CA TYR A 432 -17.52 14.51 -3.13
C TYR A 432 -16.89 13.43 -2.25
N MET A 433 -16.66 13.69 -0.97
CA MET A 433 -15.98 12.74 -0.09
C MET A 433 -16.80 11.47 0.13
N GLN A 434 -18.13 11.55 0.22
CA GLN A 434 -18.99 10.36 0.35
C GLN A 434 -18.87 9.42 -0.86
N ASN A 435 -18.76 9.97 -2.08
CA ASN A 435 -18.50 9.18 -3.28
C ASN A 435 -17.03 8.74 -3.37
N GLY A 436 -16.13 9.68 -3.07
CA GLY A 436 -14.68 9.62 -3.21
C GLY A 436 -14.03 8.53 -2.38
N VAL A 437 -14.56 8.23 -1.19
CA VAL A 437 -14.06 7.11 -0.37
C VAL A 437 -14.31 5.76 -1.04
N ILE A 438 -15.43 5.59 -1.74
CA ILE A 438 -15.70 4.33 -2.46
C ILE A 438 -14.96 4.32 -3.80
N SER A 439 -14.98 5.42 -4.57
CA SER A 439 -14.28 5.51 -5.86
C SER A 439 -12.75 5.42 -5.72
N SER A 440 -12.19 5.66 -4.53
CA SER A 440 -10.77 5.34 -4.24
C SER A 440 -10.42 3.85 -4.41
N SER A 441 -11.42 2.98 -4.55
CA SER A 441 -11.30 1.52 -4.66
C SER A 441 -10.80 0.81 -3.39
N VAL A 442 -10.50 1.53 -2.31
CA VAL A 442 -10.02 0.94 -1.06
C VAL A 442 -10.99 -0.09 -0.46
N PRO A 443 -12.31 0.13 -0.41
CA PRO A 443 -13.23 -0.90 0.09
C PRO A 443 -13.14 -2.20 -0.72
N THR A 444 -13.01 -2.09 -2.05
CA THR A 444 -12.82 -3.23 -2.96
C THR A 444 -11.50 -3.95 -2.68
N ILE A 445 -10.39 -3.21 -2.60
CA ILE A 445 -9.05 -3.75 -2.32
C ILE A 445 -9.03 -4.47 -0.97
N LEU A 446 -9.54 -3.82 0.08
CA LEU A 446 -9.50 -4.35 1.44
C LEU A 446 -10.44 -5.54 1.63
N LEU A 447 -11.59 -5.60 0.96
CA LEU A 447 -12.44 -6.79 1.05
C LEU A 447 -11.80 -8.00 0.35
N HIS A 448 -11.15 -7.80 -0.81
CA HIS A 448 -10.39 -8.86 -1.46
C HIS A 448 -9.25 -9.33 -0.56
N LEU A 449 -8.51 -8.37 0.02
CA LEU A 449 -7.45 -8.67 0.96
C LEU A 449 -7.95 -9.45 2.17
N PHE A 450 -9.01 -8.99 2.82
CA PHE A 450 -9.59 -9.66 3.99
C PHE A 450 -10.00 -11.11 3.65
N SER A 451 -10.60 -11.32 2.48
CA SER A 451 -11.04 -12.62 2.01
C SER A 451 -9.88 -13.59 1.82
N VAL A 452 -8.71 -13.12 1.33
CA VAL A 452 -7.54 -13.98 1.09
C VAL A 452 -6.60 -14.09 2.29
N LEU A 453 -6.39 -13.02 3.05
CA LEU A 453 -5.42 -12.94 4.16
C LEU A 453 -5.94 -13.59 5.46
N SER A 454 -7.20 -13.35 5.82
CA SER A 454 -7.69 -13.74 7.15
C SER A 454 -7.96 -15.24 7.25
N ASP A 455 -7.39 -15.92 8.24
CA ASP A 455 -7.60 -17.37 8.45
C ASP A 455 -9.07 -17.71 8.74
N HIS A 456 -9.75 -16.82 9.49
CA HIS A 456 -11.16 -16.98 9.86
C HIS A 456 -11.98 -15.83 9.29
N ILE A 457 -12.93 -16.17 8.43
CA ILE A 457 -13.90 -15.25 7.82
C ILE A 457 -15.32 -15.71 8.14
N SER A 458 -16.24 -14.76 8.23
CA SER A 458 -17.67 -15.02 8.47
C SER A 458 -18.51 -14.01 7.70
N ASP A 459 -19.78 -14.32 7.48
CA ASP A 459 -20.72 -13.39 6.84
C ASP A 459 -20.80 -12.05 7.57
N GLN A 460 -20.70 -12.06 8.91
CA GLN A 460 -20.69 -10.85 9.72
C GLN A 460 -19.44 -10.01 9.44
N THR A 461 -18.25 -10.60 9.51
CA THR A 461 -17.00 -9.85 9.31
C THR A 461 -16.83 -9.36 7.88
N LEU A 462 -17.28 -10.14 6.88
CA LEU A 462 -17.35 -9.69 5.49
C LEU A 462 -18.31 -8.52 5.32
N THR A 463 -19.46 -8.58 6.00
CA THR A 463 -20.44 -7.48 6.01
C THR A 463 -19.83 -6.23 6.62
N ASP A 464 -19.15 -6.34 7.76
CA ASP A 464 -18.50 -5.22 8.46
C ASP A 464 -17.46 -4.53 7.55
N VAL A 465 -16.60 -5.32 6.88
CA VAL A 465 -15.60 -4.78 5.94
C VAL A 465 -16.28 -4.14 4.72
N SER A 466 -17.30 -4.78 4.15
CA SER A 466 -18.02 -4.27 2.97
C SER A 466 -18.81 -2.98 3.23
N LYS A 467 -19.28 -2.76 4.45
CA LYS A 467 -20.05 -1.57 4.86
C LYS A 467 -19.18 -0.42 5.38
N ASN A 468 -17.90 -0.38 4.98
CA ASN A 468 -16.96 0.67 5.35
C ASN A 468 -16.76 0.82 6.88
N HIS A 469 -16.35 -0.27 7.55
CA HIS A 469 -15.80 -0.21 8.93
C HIS A 469 -14.80 0.97 9.09
N SER A 470 -14.64 1.51 10.30
CA SER A 470 -13.76 2.66 10.60
C SER A 470 -12.39 2.58 9.92
N VAL A 471 -11.64 1.48 10.08
CA VAL A 471 -10.36 1.25 9.39
C VAL A 471 -10.45 1.36 7.87
N VAL A 472 -11.51 0.80 7.25
CA VAL A 472 -11.71 0.83 5.79
C VAL A 472 -12.02 2.26 5.35
N ARG A 473 -12.89 2.97 6.08
CA ARG A 473 -13.23 4.37 5.80
C ARG A 473 -12.02 5.29 5.94
N SER A 474 -11.25 5.17 7.02
CA SER A 474 -10.05 5.98 7.24
C SER A 474 -8.96 5.69 6.21
N CYS A 475 -8.79 4.43 5.84
CA CYS A 475 -7.89 4.04 4.75
C CYS A 475 -8.33 4.61 3.40
N ALA A 476 -9.63 4.56 3.09
CA ALA A 476 -10.19 5.17 1.89
C ALA A 476 -10.02 6.69 1.85
N THR A 477 -10.23 7.36 2.99
CA THR A 477 -9.99 8.81 3.12
C THR A 477 -8.53 9.16 2.85
N ILE A 478 -7.59 8.45 3.47
CA ILE A 478 -6.15 8.69 3.24
C ILE A 478 -5.80 8.47 1.78
N PHE A 479 -6.26 7.37 1.17
CA PHE A 479 -6.04 7.07 -0.24
C PHE A 479 -6.55 8.20 -1.14
N ARG A 480 -7.84 8.53 -1.02
CA ARG A 480 -8.49 9.56 -1.84
C ARG A 480 -7.78 10.90 -1.71
N LEU A 481 -7.52 11.36 -0.49
CA LEU A 481 -6.92 12.68 -0.27
C LEU A 481 -5.46 12.74 -0.72
N ALA A 482 -4.67 11.70 -0.50
CA ALA A 482 -3.28 11.67 -0.97
C ALA A 482 -3.21 11.64 -2.51
N ASN A 483 -4.09 10.87 -3.16
CA ASN A 483 -4.24 10.89 -4.61
C ASN A 483 -4.61 12.30 -5.11
N ASP A 484 -5.71 12.88 -4.62
CA ASP A 484 -6.16 14.21 -5.06
C ASP A 484 -5.12 15.31 -4.82
N LEU A 485 -4.36 15.24 -3.71
CA LEU A 485 -3.26 16.16 -3.41
C LEU A 485 -2.16 16.12 -4.48
N ALA A 486 -1.94 14.96 -5.10
CA ALA A 486 -0.88 14.72 -6.05
C ALA A 486 -1.34 14.86 -7.51
N THR A 487 -2.59 14.53 -7.82
CA THR A 487 -3.07 14.42 -9.20
C THR A 487 -3.91 15.62 -9.63
N SER A 488 -4.65 16.26 -8.73
CA SER A 488 -5.78 17.14 -9.10
C SER A 488 -5.46 18.20 -10.15
N THR A 489 -4.28 18.82 -10.11
CA THR A 489 -3.84 19.81 -11.12
C THR A 489 -3.83 19.23 -12.54
N ASP A 490 -3.22 18.05 -12.72
CA ASP A 490 -3.11 17.39 -14.03
C ASP A 490 -4.46 16.84 -14.50
N GLU A 491 -5.30 16.35 -13.57
CA GLU A 491 -6.64 15.82 -13.88
C GLU A 491 -7.59 16.95 -14.33
N MET A 492 -7.54 18.08 -13.62
CA MET A 492 -8.31 19.27 -14.00
C MET A 492 -7.86 19.80 -15.37
N ALA A 493 -6.56 19.75 -15.69
CA ALA A 493 -6.03 20.21 -16.97
C ALA A 493 -6.46 19.32 -18.16
N ARG A 494 -6.58 18.00 -17.97
CA ARG A 494 -7.04 17.06 -19.00
C ARG A 494 -8.57 16.96 -19.12
N GLY A 495 -9.30 17.60 -18.21
CA GLY A 495 -10.75 17.70 -18.20
C GLY A 495 -11.37 16.54 -17.44
N ASP A 496 -11.50 16.73 -16.13
CA ASP A 496 -12.10 15.81 -15.17
C ASP A 496 -13.02 16.56 -14.17
N SER A 497 -13.78 15.85 -13.34
CA SER A 497 -14.61 16.46 -12.29
C SER A 497 -13.75 17.10 -11.19
N PRO A 498 -14.24 18.16 -10.51
CA PRO A 498 -13.56 18.73 -9.35
C PRO A 498 -13.17 17.66 -8.32
N LYS A 499 -11.95 17.76 -7.78
CA LYS A 499 -11.43 16.88 -6.71
C LYS A 499 -11.63 17.55 -5.34
N SER A 500 -11.22 16.87 -4.27
CA SER A 500 -11.36 17.35 -2.88
C SER A 500 -10.91 18.80 -2.68
N ILE A 501 -9.75 19.18 -3.23
CA ILE A 501 -9.22 20.55 -3.16
C ILE A 501 -10.18 21.55 -3.80
N GLN A 502 -10.61 21.31 -5.04
CA GLN A 502 -11.48 22.23 -5.75
C GLN A 502 -12.88 22.29 -5.11
N CYS A 503 -13.45 21.16 -4.69
CA CYS A 503 -14.72 21.11 -3.98
C CYS A 503 -14.68 21.94 -2.69
N TYR A 504 -13.63 21.78 -1.88
CA TYR A 504 -13.44 22.55 -0.65
C TYR A 504 -13.30 24.05 -0.93
N MET A 505 -12.50 24.43 -1.92
CA MET A 505 -12.34 25.83 -2.33
C MET A 505 -13.65 26.45 -2.83
N TYR A 506 -14.46 25.71 -3.59
CA TYR A 506 -15.73 26.21 -4.10
C TYR A 506 -16.77 26.44 -3.00
N GLU A 507 -16.82 25.55 -2.02
CA GLU A 507 -17.76 25.62 -0.90
C GLU A 507 -17.38 26.70 0.12
N THR A 508 -16.11 26.77 0.48
CA THR A 508 -15.63 27.63 1.59
C THR A 508 -15.05 28.97 1.13
N ARG A 509 -14.72 29.10 -0.17
CA ARG A 509 -13.92 30.20 -0.74
C ARG A 509 -12.50 30.31 -0.17
N ALA A 510 -11.99 29.23 0.44
CA ALA A 510 -10.61 29.15 0.89
C ALA A 510 -9.62 29.20 -0.29
N SER A 511 -8.39 29.61 0.01
CA SER A 511 -7.26 29.48 -0.91
C SER A 511 -6.88 28.01 -1.15
N GLU A 512 -6.12 27.74 -2.22
CA GLU A 512 -5.62 26.39 -2.46
C GLU A 512 -4.69 25.90 -1.34
N GLU A 513 -3.88 26.79 -0.77
CA GLU A 513 -3.00 26.47 0.36
C GLU A 513 -3.79 26.01 1.59
N GLU A 514 -4.85 26.74 1.96
CA GLU A 514 -5.75 26.37 3.04
C GLU A 514 -6.49 25.05 2.76
N ALA A 515 -6.94 24.84 1.51
CA ALA A 515 -7.60 23.60 1.10
C ALA A 515 -6.65 22.40 1.20
N ARG A 516 -5.41 22.54 0.72
CA ARG A 516 -4.37 21.50 0.82
C ARG A 516 -4.01 21.21 2.27
N GLY A 517 -3.88 22.25 3.10
CA GLY A 517 -3.67 22.11 4.54
C GLY A 517 -4.81 21.36 5.24
N HIS A 518 -6.06 21.62 4.84
CA HIS A 518 -7.22 20.88 5.36
C HIS A 518 -7.15 19.39 5.00
N MET A 519 -6.82 19.03 3.75
CA MET A 519 -6.66 17.63 3.34
C MET A 519 -5.55 16.92 4.12
N GLN A 520 -4.41 17.58 4.35
CA GLN A 520 -3.31 17.05 5.15
C GLN A 520 -3.73 16.80 6.61
N SER A 521 -4.52 17.71 7.20
CA SER A 521 -5.10 17.51 8.53
C SER A 521 -6.01 16.28 8.56
N MET A 522 -6.91 16.13 7.60
CA MET A 522 -7.80 14.97 7.50
C MET A 522 -7.06 13.64 7.32
N ILE A 523 -5.94 13.65 6.57
CA ILE A 523 -5.05 12.48 6.47
C ILE A 523 -4.48 12.13 7.85
N SER A 524 -3.96 13.12 8.59
CA SER A 524 -3.43 12.89 9.93
C SER A 524 -4.50 12.36 10.89
N ASP A 525 -5.70 12.93 10.88
CA ASP A 525 -6.80 12.49 11.75
C ASP A 525 -7.27 11.07 11.39
N SER A 526 -7.27 10.72 10.09
CA SER A 526 -7.60 9.37 9.64
C SER A 526 -6.55 8.34 10.08
N TRP A 527 -5.27 8.72 10.14
CA TRP A 527 -4.21 7.88 10.71
C TRP A 527 -4.41 7.61 12.19
N ASP A 528 -4.86 8.61 12.94
CA ASP A 528 -5.15 8.45 14.37
C ASP A 528 -6.29 7.45 14.61
N VAL A 529 -7.33 7.45 13.76
CA VAL A 529 -8.40 6.45 13.82
C VAL A 529 -7.86 5.03 13.53
N ILE A 530 -6.97 4.89 12.55
CA ILE A 530 -6.34 3.59 12.25
C ILE A 530 -5.49 3.11 13.43
N ASN A 531 -4.78 4.02 14.10
CA ASN A 531 -4.02 3.71 15.31
C ASN A 531 -4.95 3.26 16.45
N SER A 532 -6.11 3.90 16.63
CA SER A 532 -7.16 3.49 17.59
C SER A 532 -7.71 2.09 17.29
N ASP A 533 -8.03 1.81 16.03
CA ASP A 533 -8.52 0.50 15.59
C ASP A 533 -7.45 -0.58 15.79
N PHE A 534 -6.18 -0.27 15.53
CA PHE A 534 -5.07 -1.21 15.76
C PHE A 534 -4.89 -1.53 17.24
N LYS A 535 -4.96 -0.50 18.11
CA LYS A 535 -4.90 -0.64 19.57
C LYS A 535 -6.03 -1.55 20.10
N THR A 536 -7.24 -1.38 19.56
CA THR A 536 -8.44 -2.11 19.97
C THR A 536 -8.69 -3.40 19.18
N ALA A 537 -7.79 -3.79 18.26
CA ALA A 537 -7.97 -4.96 17.41
C ALA A 537 -8.11 -6.30 18.17
N HIS A 538 -7.67 -6.36 19.43
CA HIS A 538 -7.83 -7.55 20.28
C HIS A 538 -9.26 -7.74 20.80
N THR A 539 -10.09 -6.71 20.78
CA THR A 539 -11.53 -6.74 21.11
C THR A 539 -12.43 -6.53 19.89
N SER A 540 -11.85 -6.20 18.73
CA SER A 540 -12.56 -6.03 17.46
C SER A 540 -12.88 -7.37 16.78
N SER A 541 -13.87 -7.36 15.89
CA SER A 541 -14.16 -8.50 14.99
C SER A 541 -13.11 -8.64 13.87
N LEU A 542 -12.30 -7.61 13.63
CA LEU A 542 -11.27 -7.60 12.59
C LEU A 542 -9.90 -8.07 13.11
N PRO A 543 -9.23 -9.02 12.43
CA PRO A 543 -7.91 -9.48 12.83
C PRO A 543 -6.87 -8.35 12.78
N ARG A 544 -5.96 -8.34 13.76
CA ARG A 544 -4.83 -7.38 13.81
C ARG A 544 -4.00 -7.35 12.52
N GLY A 545 -3.76 -8.52 11.91
CA GLY A 545 -3.02 -8.62 10.65
C GLY A 545 -3.70 -7.88 9.49
N PHE A 546 -5.04 -7.87 9.45
CA PHE A 546 -5.80 -7.11 8.46
C PHE A 546 -5.66 -5.60 8.68
N VAL A 547 -5.78 -5.13 9.92
CA VAL A 547 -5.61 -3.70 10.25
C VAL A 547 -4.19 -3.22 9.92
N ALA A 548 -3.18 -4.04 10.23
CA ALA A 548 -1.79 -3.76 9.86
C ALA A 548 -1.61 -3.65 8.34
N ALA A 549 -2.25 -4.53 7.57
CA ALA A 549 -2.17 -4.49 6.12
C ALA A 549 -2.90 -3.29 5.50
N ALA A 550 -4.04 -2.88 6.07
CA ALA A 550 -4.72 -1.64 5.68
C ALA A 550 -3.83 -0.40 5.96
N ALA A 551 -3.14 -0.39 7.11
CA ALA A 551 -2.14 0.64 7.38
C ALA A 551 -0.98 0.59 6.37
N ASN A 552 -0.50 -0.59 5.98
CA ASN A 552 0.54 -0.71 4.95
C ASN A 552 0.07 -0.19 3.59
N LEU A 553 -1.19 -0.43 3.20
CA LEU A 553 -1.75 0.17 1.98
C LEU A 553 -1.61 1.70 1.99
N ASN A 554 -1.92 2.36 3.11
CA ASN A 554 -1.76 3.82 3.22
C ASN A 554 -0.29 4.29 3.21
N ARG A 555 0.65 3.48 3.68
CA ARG A 555 2.09 3.74 3.53
C ARG A 555 2.47 3.75 2.05
N VAL A 556 1.93 2.80 1.29
CA VAL A 556 2.14 2.72 -0.16
C VAL A 556 1.52 3.90 -0.89
N VAL A 557 0.26 4.24 -0.57
CA VAL A 557 -0.43 5.42 -1.11
C VAL A 557 0.42 6.67 -0.95
N GLN A 558 0.83 6.96 0.29
CA GLN A 558 1.57 8.19 0.57
C GLN A 558 2.92 8.21 -0.14
N CYS A 559 3.59 7.07 -0.26
CA CYS A 559 4.84 6.96 -1.02
C CYS A 559 4.63 7.21 -2.53
N ILE A 560 3.61 6.59 -3.13
CA ILE A 560 3.29 6.72 -4.56
C ILE A 560 2.91 8.16 -4.92
N TYR A 561 2.16 8.82 -4.05
CA TYR A 561 1.62 10.16 -4.31
C TYR A 561 2.43 11.30 -3.69
N GLN A 562 3.55 10.99 -3.01
CA GLN A 562 4.37 12.01 -2.33
C GLN A 562 4.92 13.09 -3.26
N HIS A 563 5.25 12.70 -4.50
CA HIS A 563 5.95 13.53 -5.47
C HIS A 563 5.20 13.64 -6.80
N GLY A 564 3.87 13.54 -6.77
CA GLY A 564 3.00 13.57 -7.94
C GLY A 564 2.36 12.21 -8.24
N ASP A 565 1.85 12.04 -9.47
CA ASP A 565 1.17 10.82 -9.88
C ASP A 565 2.15 9.66 -10.15
N GLY A 566 2.56 8.98 -9.07
CA GLY A 566 3.50 7.87 -9.16
C GLY A 566 2.91 6.56 -9.69
N HIS A 567 1.62 6.51 -10.03
CA HIS A 567 1.00 5.31 -10.60
C HIS A 567 0.61 5.50 -12.08
N GLY A 568 -0.05 6.61 -12.42
CA GLY A 568 -0.42 6.92 -13.81
C GLY A 568 0.79 7.40 -14.62
N SER A 569 1.65 8.24 -14.03
CA SER A 569 2.84 8.84 -14.67
C SER A 569 4.13 8.59 -13.86
N PRO A 570 4.50 7.32 -13.58
CA PRO A 570 5.62 6.98 -12.70
C PRO A 570 6.94 7.59 -13.16
N GLU A 571 7.14 7.82 -14.46
CA GLU A 571 8.35 8.42 -15.04
C GLU A 571 8.57 9.88 -14.64
N LYS A 572 7.56 10.54 -14.06
CA LYS A 572 7.63 11.92 -13.57
C LYS A 572 7.86 12.00 -12.06
N THR A 573 7.97 10.86 -11.37
CA THR A 573 8.08 10.79 -9.91
C THR A 573 9.23 9.87 -9.48
N LYS A 574 9.45 9.75 -8.16
CA LYS A 574 10.44 8.82 -7.59
C LYS A 574 10.02 7.34 -7.66
N THR A 575 8.81 7.01 -8.13
CA THR A 575 8.33 5.62 -8.15
C THR A 575 9.25 4.71 -8.98
N VAL A 576 9.79 5.22 -10.09
CA VAL A 576 10.75 4.45 -10.92
C VAL A 576 12.01 4.10 -10.13
N ASP A 577 12.58 5.07 -9.41
CA ASP A 577 13.77 4.85 -8.58
C ASP A 577 13.48 3.87 -7.45
N TYR A 578 12.30 3.96 -6.83
CA TYR A 578 11.85 3.03 -5.79
C TYR A 578 11.73 1.60 -6.32
N ILE A 579 11.07 1.43 -7.47
CA ILE A 579 10.96 0.14 -8.14
C ILE A 579 12.34 -0.41 -8.48
N GLN A 580 13.22 0.40 -9.07
CA GLN A 580 14.59 -0.01 -9.37
C GLN A 580 15.34 -0.47 -8.11
N SER A 581 15.25 0.29 -7.03
CA SER A 581 15.93 -0.03 -5.76
C SER A 581 15.44 -1.32 -5.11
N LEU A 582 14.15 -1.64 -5.22
CA LEU A 582 13.57 -2.82 -4.57
C LEU A 582 13.61 -4.06 -5.43
N LEU A 583 13.41 -3.93 -6.74
CA LEU A 583 13.18 -5.05 -7.64
C LEU A 583 14.36 -5.34 -8.56
N PHE A 584 15.27 -4.41 -8.82
CA PHE A 584 16.30 -4.60 -9.86
C PHE A 584 17.73 -4.39 -9.37
N ASN A 585 17.93 -3.53 -8.37
CA ASN A 585 19.25 -3.19 -7.85
C ASN A 585 19.50 -3.93 -6.54
N PRO A 586 20.39 -4.95 -6.51
CA PRO A 586 20.75 -5.62 -5.27
C PRO A 586 21.53 -4.67 -4.34
N VAL A 587 21.52 -4.99 -3.06
CA VAL A 587 22.40 -4.39 -2.06
C VAL A 587 23.81 -4.97 -2.27
N PRO A 588 24.86 -4.12 -2.34
CA PRO A 588 26.24 -4.60 -2.35
C PRO A 588 26.55 -5.39 -1.06
N LEU A 589 27.19 -6.56 -1.20
CA LEU A 589 27.65 -7.38 -0.08
C LEU A 589 29.07 -7.03 0.35
#